data_AF-A0A957QRW9-F1
#
_entry.id   AF-A0A957QRW9-F1
#
_cell.length_a   1.000
_cell.length_b   1.000
_cell.length_c   1.000
_cell.angle_alpha   90.00
_cell.angle_beta   90.00
_cell.angle_gamma   90.00
#
_symmetry.space_group_name_H-M   'P 1'
#
loop_
_entity.id
_entity.type
_entity.pdbx_description
1 polymer ?
#
loop_
_entity_poly.entity_id
_entity_poly.type
_entity_poly.pdbx_seq_one_letter_code
_entity_poly.pdbx_strand_id
1 'polypeptide(L)' 'MAAILEIHRVLSNTTWLFFFFLGVWGLFRAFRREAVDGSYLGALVIAELLFIVQGILGLILGLGEATFDEIHVLYGVF' A
#
# COMPACT_ATOMS: atom_id res chain seq x y z
N MET A 1 10.01 -6.19 -18.04
CA MET A 1 10.46 -6.11 -16.63
C MET A 1 10.71 -4.68 -16.17
N ALA A 2 11.58 -3.90 -16.82
CA ALA A 2 11.97 -2.55 -16.35
C ALA A 2 10.80 -1.57 -16.06
N ALA A 3 9.79 -1.50 -16.95
CA ALA A 3 8.64 -0.63 -16.72
C ALA A 3 7.80 -1.04 -15.50
N ILE A 4 7.62 -2.35 -15.29
CA ILE A 4 6.87 -2.90 -14.14
C ILE A 4 7.63 -2.61 -12.84
N LEU A 5 8.96 -2.76 -12.86
CA LEU A 5 9.82 -2.44 -11.73
C LEU A 5 9.71 -0.96 -11.34
N GLU A 6 9.75 -0.05 -12.32
CA GLU A 6 9.61 1.38 -12.04
C GLU A 6 8.22 1.74 -11.51
N ILE A 7 7.15 1.15 -12.07
CA ILE A 7 5.78 1.34 -11.56
C ILE A 7 5.68 0.82 -10.12
N HIS A 8 6.16 -0.39 -9.85
CA HIS A 8 6.16 -1.00 -8.51
C HIS A 8 6.89 -0.10 -7.50
N ARG A 9 8.06 0.45 -7.87
CA ARG A 9 8.85 1.35 -7.04
C ARG A 9 8.14 2.66 -6.72
N VAL A 10 7.61 3.36 -7.74
CA VAL A 10 6.93 4.65 -7.55
C VAL A 10 5.62 4.47 -6.80
N LEU A 11 4.87 3.42 -7.13
CA LEU A 11 3.63 3.09 -6.43
C LEU A 11 3.92 2.72 -4.97
N SER A 12 5.05 2.09 -4.63
CA SER A 12 5.39 1.72 -3.25
C SER A 12 5.53 2.97 -2.37
N ASN A 13 6.27 3.98 -2.86
CA ASN A 13 6.36 5.27 -2.19
C ASN A 13 4.99 5.97 -2.05
N THR A 14 4.15 5.85 -3.07
CA THR A 14 2.82 6.46 -3.08
C THR A 14 1.89 5.79 -2.07
N THR A 15 1.89 4.46 -2.03
CA THR A 15 1.13 3.65 -1.07
C THR A 15 1.56 3.98 0.36
N TRP A 16 2.86 3.96 0.65
CA TRP A 16 3.36 4.29 1.98
C TRP A 16 2.94 5.71 2.42
N LEU A 17 3.07 6.72 1.55
CA LEU A 17 2.65 8.09 1.84
C LEU A 17 1.13 8.15 2.11
N PHE A 18 0.34 7.45 1.31
CA PHE A 18 -1.11 7.40 1.47
C PHE A 18 -1.51 6.82 2.83
N PHE A 19 -0.92 5.68 3.22
CA PHE A 19 -1.16 5.08 4.53
C PHE A 19 -0.69 5.98 5.68
N PHE A 20 0.47 6.64 5.54
CA PHE A 20 0.95 7.59 6.54
C PHE A 20 -0.05 8.73 6.76
N PHE A 21 -0.50 9.40 5.68
CA PHE A 21 -1.47 10.49 5.80
C PHE A 21 -2.85 10.02 6.24
N LEU A 22 -3.29 8.84 5.81
CA LEU A 22 -4.55 8.24 6.28
C LEU A 22 -4.51 7.93 7.77
N GLY A 23 -3.38 7.40 8.27
CA GLY A 23 -3.16 7.15 9.69
C GLY A 23 -3.12 8.44 10.50
N VAL A 24 -2.40 9.46 10.04
CA VAL A 24 -2.39 10.80 10.66
C VAL A 24 -3.80 11.39 10.71
N TRP A 25 -4.55 11.28 9.62
CA TRP A 25 -5.94 11.74 9.57
C TRP A 25 -6.82 10.96 10.55
N GLY A 26 -6.72 9.62 10.58
CA GLY A 26 -7.45 8.78 11.53
C GLY A 26 -7.18 9.14 12.99
N LEU A 27 -5.91 9.38 13.34
CA LEU A 27 -5.52 9.86 14.66
C LEU A 27 -6.13 11.23 14.96
N PHE A 28 -6.06 12.17 14.03
CA PHE A 28 -6.67 13.50 14.18
C PHE A 28 -8.18 13.41 14.43
N ARG A 29 -8.89 12.57 13.69
CA ARG A 29 -10.33 12.30 13.89
C ARG A 29 -10.61 11.69 15.26
N ALA A 30 -9.79 10.73 15.70
CA ALA A 30 -9.90 10.10 17.02
C ALA A 30 -9.71 11.12 18.15
N PHE A 31 -8.71 12.01 18.04
CA PHE A 31 -8.52 13.11 19.00
C PHE A 31 -9.72 14.04 19.08
N ARG A 32 -10.40 14.27 17.94
CA ARG A 32 -11.64 15.07 17.87
C ARG A 32 -12.90 14.30 18.25
N ARG A 33 -12.77 13.00 18.59
CA ARG A 33 -13.89 12.08 18.86
C ARG A 33 -14.91 12.03 17.73
N GLU A 34 -14.44 12.17 16.50
CA GLU A 34 -15.29 12.03 15.31
C GLU A 34 -15.60 10.54 15.07
N ALA A 35 -16.83 10.26 14.62
CA ALA A 35 -17.19 8.92 14.19
C ALA A 35 -16.47 8.55 12.88
N VAL A 36 -16.33 7.25 12.65
CA VAL A 36 -15.91 6.72 11.35
C VAL A 36 -17.06 6.96 10.35
N ASP A 37 -16.82 7.83 9.37
CA ASP A 37 -17.80 8.15 8.33
C ASP A 37 -17.45 7.52 6.98
N GLY A 38 -18.32 7.73 5.99
CA GLY A 38 -18.13 7.22 4.64
C GLY A 38 -16.87 7.75 3.94
N SER A 39 -16.37 8.93 4.31
CA SER A 39 -15.15 9.48 3.71
C SER A 39 -13.91 8.73 4.20
N TYR A 40 -13.83 8.46 5.51
CA TYR A 40 -12.72 7.69 6.07
C TYR A 40 -12.78 6.23 5.62
N LEU A 41 -13.97 5.62 5.60
CA LEU A 41 -14.15 4.26 5.06
C LEU A 41 -13.75 4.19 3.58
N GLY A 42 -14.14 5.16 2.78
CA GLY A 42 -13.74 5.23 1.37
C GLY A 42 -12.23 5.32 1.20
N ALA A 43 -11.54 6.11 2.05
CA ALA A 43 -10.09 6.19 2.03
C ALA A 43 -9.42 4.88 2.45
N LEU A 44 -9.97 4.14 3.42
CA LEU A 44 -9.49 2.81 3.79
C LEU A 44 -9.63 1.81 2.63
N VAL A 45 -10.75 1.85 1.90
CA VAL A 45 -10.94 1.01 0.71
C VAL A 45 -9.89 1.31 -0.36
N ILE A 46 -9.57 2.60 -0.58
CA ILE A 46 -8.50 2.99 -1.51
C ILE A 46 -7.14 2.44 -1.02
N ALA A 47 -6.87 2.51 0.29
CA ALA A 47 -5.65 1.97 0.88
C ALA A 47 -5.49 0.47 0.57
N GLU A 48 -6.56 -0.31 0.77
CA GLU A 48 -6.61 -1.74 0.49
C GLU A 48 -6.37 -2.03 -1.01
N LEU A 49 -7.00 -1.27 -1.90
CA LEU A 49 -6.81 -1.42 -3.35
C LEU A 49 -5.37 -1.13 -3.78
N LEU A 50 -4.74 -0.10 -3.20
CA LEU A 50 -3.31 0.19 -3.45
C LEU A 50 -2.42 -0.96 -3.00
N PHE A 51 -2.76 -1.59 -1.87
CA PHE A 51 -2.03 -2.73 -1.34
C PHE A 51 -2.15 -3.96 -2.24
N ILE A 52 -3.37 -4.28 -2.71
CA ILE A 52 -3.62 -5.37 -3.66
C ILE A 52 -2.83 -5.16 -4.95
N VAL A 53 -2.85 -3.94 -5.52
CA VAL A 53 -2.10 -3.64 -6.74
C VAL A 53 -0.59 -3.80 -6.51
N GLN A 54 -0.08 -3.35 -5.36
CA GLN A 54 1.32 -3.55 -4.98
C GLN A 54 1.71 -5.03 -4.91
N GLY A 55 0.90 -5.85 -4.23
CA GLY A 55 1.12 -7.28 -4.12
C GLY A 55 1.13 -7.99 -5.49
N ILE A 56 0.22 -7.61 -6.39
CA ILE A 56 0.18 -8.15 -7.76
C ILE A 56 1.46 -7.79 -8.52
N LEU A 57 1.90 -6.53 -8.47
CA LEU A 57 3.13 -6.10 -9.15
C LEU A 57 4.37 -6.79 -8.58
N GLY A 58 4.46 -6.93 -7.26
CA GLY A 58 5.55 -7.65 -6.58
C GLY A 58 5.57 -9.13 -6.97
N LEU A 59 4.40 -9.78 -7.04
CA LEU A 59 4.29 -11.17 -7.50
C LEU A 59 4.76 -11.35 -8.95
N ILE A 60 4.35 -10.45 -9.85
CA ILE A 60 4.78 -10.47 -11.26
C ILE A 60 6.31 -10.35 -11.37
N LEU A 61 6.92 -9.46 -10.58
CA LEU A 61 8.37 -9.27 -10.57
C LEU A 61 9.10 -10.50 -9.99
N GLY A 62 8.62 -11.04 -8.87
CA GLY A 62 9.24 -12.19 -8.21
C GLY A 62 9.20 -13.47 -9.06
N LEU A 63 8.10 -13.71 -9.79
CA LEU A 63 8.01 -14.81 -10.76
C LEU A 63 8.98 -14.64 -11.95
N GLY A 64 9.43 -13.40 -12.21
CA GLY A 64 10.32 -13.07 -13.31
C GLY A 64 11.82 -13.14 -13.00
N GLU A 65 12.23 -13.01 -11.74
CA GLU A 65 13.66 -12.89 -11.36
C GLU A 65 14.27 -14.18 -10.74
N ALA A 66 13.54 -15.30 -10.71
CA ALA A 66 13.98 -16.63 -10.23
C ALA A 66 14.49 -16.70 -8.77
N THR A 67 14.62 -15.57 -8.09
CA THR A 67 14.97 -15.46 -6.67
C THR A 67 14.00 -14.48 -6.01
N PHE A 68 13.26 -14.98 -5.02
CA PHE A 68 12.43 -14.15 -4.17
C PHE A 68 13.28 -13.67 -3.00
N ASP A 69 13.33 -12.36 -2.79
CA ASP A 69 13.77 -11.84 -1.50
C ASP A 69 12.69 -12.14 -0.47
N GLU A 70 12.91 -13.18 0.34
CA GLU A 70 11.96 -13.72 1.32
C GLU A 70 11.52 -12.66 2.33
N ILE A 71 12.41 -11.72 2.67
CA ILE A 71 12.09 -10.60 3.56
C ILE A 71 11.11 -9.65 2.88
N HIS A 72 11.32 -9.36 1.60
CA HIS A 72 10.42 -8.53 0.82
C HIS A 72 9.06 -9.20 0.60
N VAL A 73 8.97 -10.54 0.59
CA VAL A 73 7.68 -11.26 0.56
C VAL A 73 6.98 -11.21 1.91
N LEU A 74 7.71 -11.39 3.01
CA LEU A 74 7.15 -11.36 4.37
C LEU A 74 6.60 -9.99 4.75
N TYR A 75 7.24 -8.91 4.32
CA TYR A 75 6.84 -7.53 4.63
C TYR A 75 6.23 -6.77 3.45
N GLY A 76 6.37 -7.23 2.20
CA GLY A 76 5.71 -6.59 1.05
C GLY A 76 4.23 -6.96 0.91
N VAL A 77 3.81 -8.03 1.60
CA VAL A 77 2.41 -8.41 1.81
C VAL A 77 1.81 -7.68 3.05
N PHE A 78 2.60 -6.92 3.82
CA PHE A 78 2.15 -6.20 5.04
C PHE A 78 2.64 -4.75 5.17
#